data_AF-A0AAD4KSN9-F1
#
_entry.id   AF-A0AAD4KSN9-F1
#
_cell.length_a   1.000
_cell.length_b   1.000
_cell.length_c   1.000
_cell.angle_alpha   90.00
_cell.angle_beta   90.00
_cell.angle_gamma   90.00
#
_symmetry.space_group_name_H-M   'P 1'
#
loop_
_entity.id
_entity.type
_entity.pdbx_description
1 polymer ?
#
loop_
_entity_poly.entity_id
_entity_poly.type
_entity_poly.pdbx_seq_one_letter_code
_entity_poly.pdbx_strand_id
1 'polypeptide(L)'
;MRWLQCAVQLGLLAAAAPSVYAASWGFTDATVSVNSKSATGNVKESLKENTPLSKPIALSGPDSLKLLLTAQEGRSAKRPHQAFLLLKDTANGLDVSYPLTVKDSGKSKVELTQKDLPVQFLSSPHPVDAEIVIGSFGASDPYRKLAFQLSLGNEGQPAAKSDEVERYRKLPEIHHIFKDDPKSPNIIITLVFLLATLLAVPVLAATWFFLDANLNHLPTALRAAPVPHMVFVGSVVGLEGIFFLYYTAWNLFQTLPAALIVGAIAYVSGSRALGEVQARRLAGQR
;
A
#
# COMPACT_ATOMS: atom_id res chain seq x y z
N MET A 1 17.04 -87.95 26.75
CA MET A 1 17.34 -87.18 27.98
C MET A 1 17.70 -85.70 27.75
N ARG A 2 18.23 -85.26 26.58
CA ARG A 2 18.60 -83.85 26.33
C ARG A 2 17.45 -82.85 26.18
N TRP A 3 16.22 -83.32 25.89
CA TRP A 3 15.06 -82.44 25.70
C TRP A 3 14.44 -81.93 27.01
N LEU A 4 14.53 -82.71 28.10
CA LEU A 4 14.04 -82.32 29.42
C LEU A 4 14.94 -81.28 30.11
N GLN A 5 16.26 -81.31 29.85
CA GLN A 5 17.19 -80.32 30.38
C GLN A 5 17.03 -78.94 29.70
N CYS A 6 16.75 -78.90 28.39
CA CYS A 6 16.45 -77.64 27.71
C CYS A 6 15.15 -76.99 28.22
N ALA A 7 14.10 -77.78 28.48
CA ALA A 7 12.83 -77.26 28.97
C ALA A 7 12.94 -76.64 30.37
N VAL A 8 13.73 -77.25 31.27
CA VAL A 8 13.95 -76.72 32.63
C VAL A 8 14.84 -75.47 32.63
N GLN A 9 15.83 -75.38 31.72
CA GLN A 9 16.68 -74.19 31.58
C GLN A 9 15.94 -73.00 30.94
N LEU A 10 15.00 -73.24 30.03
CA LEU A 10 14.13 -72.20 29.46
C LEU A 10 13.10 -71.70 30.49
N GLY A 11 12.62 -72.55 31.39
CA GLY A 11 11.70 -72.16 32.47
C GLY A 11 12.32 -71.23 33.52
N LEU A 12 13.61 -71.42 33.85
CA LEU A 12 14.31 -70.60 34.84
C LEU A 12 14.74 -69.22 34.31
N LEU A 13 14.93 -69.05 33.00
CA LEU A 13 15.22 -67.73 32.40
C LEU A 13 13.98 -66.84 32.27
N ALA A 14 12.76 -67.38 32.30
CA ALA A 14 11.53 -66.60 32.21
C ALA A 14 11.12 -65.92 33.53
N ALA A 15 11.67 -66.36 34.68
CA ALA A 15 11.32 -65.81 36.00
C ALA A 15 12.26 -64.67 36.48
N ALA A 16 13.32 -64.37 35.71
CA ALA A 16 14.33 -63.37 36.07
C ALA A 16 14.44 -62.22 35.05
N ALA A 17 13.36 -61.93 34.31
CA ALA A 17 13.28 -60.69 33.55
C ALA A 17 12.91 -59.56 34.54
N PRO A 18 13.82 -58.62 34.87
CA PRO A 18 13.38 -57.39 35.50
C PRO A 18 12.38 -56.74 34.56
N SER A 19 11.14 -56.55 35.02
CA SER A 19 10.18 -55.68 34.35
C SER A 19 10.76 -54.27 34.40
N VAL A 20 11.61 -53.93 33.45
CA VAL A 20 12.01 -52.55 33.19
C VAL A 20 10.78 -51.90 32.58
N TYR A 21 9.86 -51.44 33.43
CA TYR A 21 9.00 -50.33 33.05
C TYR A 21 9.99 -49.21 32.69
N ALA A 22 10.14 -48.92 31.39
CA ALA A 22 10.88 -47.75 30.97
C ALA A 22 10.22 -46.56 31.67
N ALA A 23 10.93 -45.96 32.63
CA ALA A 23 10.41 -44.81 33.34
C ALA A 23 10.25 -43.69 32.32
N SER A 24 9.07 -43.10 32.19
CA SER A 24 8.89 -41.92 31.36
C SER A 24 9.14 -40.67 32.19
N TRP A 25 9.73 -39.65 31.59
CA TRP A 25 9.71 -38.31 32.16
C TRP A 25 8.29 -37.75 32.09
N GLY A 26 7.94 -36.95 33.09
CA GLY A 26 6.64 -36.29 33.20
C GLY A 26 6.71 -35.17 34.23
N PHE A 27 5.55 -34.69 34.67
CA PHE A 27 5.48 -33.67 35.71
C PHE A 27 4.28 -33.85 36.65
N THR A 28 4.42 -33.35 37.87
CA THR A 28 3.37 -33.23 38.89
C THR A 28 3.28 -31.80 39.42
N ASP A 29 2.15 -31.47 40.05
CA ASP A 29 1.88 -30.15 40.65
C ASP A 29 2.11 -28.96 39.69
N ALA A 30 1.80 -29.14 38.41
CA ALA A 30 1.97 -28.09 37.43
C ALA A 30 0.86 -27.04 37.52
N THR A 31 1.27 -25.78 37.54
CA THR A 31 0.40 -24.61 37.60
C THR A 31 0.92 -23.56 36.64
N VAL A 32 0.03 -23.07 35.78
CA VAL A 32 0.26 -21.84 34.99
C VAL A 32 -0.51 -20.72 35.66
N SER A 33 0.16 -19.58 35.82
CA SER A 33 -0.47 -18.37 36.34
C SER A 33 -0.10 -17.17 35.49
N VAL A 34 -1.09 -16.34 35.18
CA VAL A 34 -0.88 -15.01 34.63
C VAL A 34 -1.07 -14.03 35.77
N ASN A 35 -0.03 -13.26 36.06
CA ASN A 35 -0.04 -12.27 37.13
C ASN A 35 -0.19 -10.89 36.49
N SER A 36 -1.39 -10.32 36.58
CA SER A 36 -1.71 -8.97 36.12
C SER A 36 -1.57 -7.95 37.24
N LYS A 37 -1.30 -6.69 36.88
CA LYS A 37 -1.30 -5.57 37.84
C LYS A 37 -2.71 -5.23 38.36
N SER A 38 -3.77 -5.71 37.70
CA SER A 38 -5.15 -5.58 38.14
C SER A 38 -5.63 -6.87 38.83
N ALA A 39 -6.24 -6.75 40.01
CA ALA A 39 -6.66 -7.89 40.83
C ALA A 39 -7.68 -8.85 40.14
N THR A 40 -8.39 -8.36 39.12
CA THR A 40 -9.39 -9.12 38.33
C THR A 40 -8.81 -9.87 37.14
N GLY A 41 -7.51 -9.70 36.81
CA GLY A 41 -6.85 -10.33 35.65
C GLY A 41 -6.01 -11.57 35.98
N ASN A 42 -5.94 -11.98 37.25
CA ASN A 42 -5.11 -13.11 37.66
C ASN A 42 -5.77 -14.46 37.33
N VAL A 43 -5.21 -15.18 36.37
CA VAL A 43 -5.64 -16.53 35.99
C VAL A 43 -4.66 -17.53 36.57
N LYS A 44 -5.14 -18.57 37.27
CA LYS A 44 -4.33 -19.66 37.79
C LYS A 44 -4.98 -20.99 37.41
N GLU A 45 -4.34 -21.76 36.56
CA GLU A 45 -4.84 -23.04 36.07
C GLU A 45 -3.85 -24.16 36.39
N SER A 46 -4.38 -25.30 36.81
CA SER A 46 -3.56 -26.50 37.05
C SER A 46 -3.44 -27.30 35.77
N LEU A 47 -2.21 -27.65 35.40
CA LEU A 47 -1.92 -28.48 34.24
C LEU A 47 -1.84 -29.95 34.68
N LYS A 48 -2.39 -30.83 33.84
CA LYS A 48 -2.25 -32.28 33.97
C LYS A 48 -1.39 -32.82 32.85
N GLU A 49 -0.69 -33.91 33.13
CA GLU A 49 0.08 -34.62 32.13
C GLU A 49 -0.82 -35.12 30.99
N ASN A 50 -0.36 -34.99 29.73
CA ASN A 50 -1.06 -35.42 28.51
C ASN A 50 -2.46 -34.80 28.27
N THR A 51 -2.87 -33.79 29.04
CA THR A 51 -4.17 -33.13 28.88
C THR A 51 -3.96 -31.62 28.71
N PRO A 52 -3.99 -31.09 27.48
CA PRO A 52 -3.83 -29.67 27.25
C PRO A 52 -5.05 -28.89 27.78
N LEU A 53 -4.82 -27.63 28.16
CA LEU A 53 -5.91 -26.72 28.53
C LEU A 53 -6.79 -26.42 27.30
N SER A 54 -8.11 -26.45 27.51
CA SER A 54 -9.10 -26.23 26.44
C SER A 54 -9.32 -24.77 26.09
N LYS A 55 -8.96 -23.84 26.98
CA LYS A 55 -9.07 -22.40 26.77
C LYS A 55 -7.68 -21.79 26.62
N PRO A 56 -7.45 -20.95 25.59
CA PRO A 56 -6.22 -20.19 25.49
C PRO A 56 -6.07 -19.22 26.66
N ILE A 57 -4.85 -19.10 27.16
CA ILE A 57 -4.48 -18.15 28.21
C ILE A 57 -4.10 -16.84 27.53
N ALA A 58 -4.79 -15.75 27.88
CA ALA A 58 -4.46 -14.43 27.35
C ALA A 58 -3.28 -13.81 28.12
N LEU A 59 -2.28 -13.30 27.40
CA LEU A 59 -1.17 -12.54 27.97
C LEU A 59 -1.17 -11.13 27.35
N SER A 60 -1.41 -10.12 28.19
CA SER A 60 -1.40 -8.71 27.80
C SER A 60 -0.10 -8.02 28.25
N GLY A 61 0.22 -6.85 27.69
CA GLY A 61 1.55 -6.25 27.83
C GLY A 61 2.12 -5.99 29.23
N PRO A 62 1.32 -5.64 30.27
CA PRO A 62 1.85 -5.49 31.63
C PRO A 62 1.89 -6.81 32.43
N ASP A 63 1.38 -7.91 31.89
CA ASP A 63 1.20 -9.16 32.62
C ASP A 63 2.46 -10.05 32.58
N SER A 64 2.66 -10.88 33.62
CA SER A 64 3.70 -11.92 33.63
C SER A 64 3.13 -13.33 33.69
N LEU A 65 3.58 -14.18 32.78
CA LEU A 65 3.27 -15.61 32.75
C LEU A 65 4.26 -16.36 33.64
N LYS A 66 3.78 -17.07 34.64
CA LYS A 66 4.57 -17.93 35.53
C LYS A 66 4.11 -19.37 35.39
N LEU A 67 5.02 -20.25 34.99
CA LEU A 67 4.81 -21.70 34.98
C LEU A 67 5.65 -22.32 36.10
N LEU A 68 4.98 -23.06 36.98
CA LEU A 68 5.60 -23.86 38.03
C LEU A 68 5.21 -25.32 37.80
N LEU A 69 6.16 -26.24 37.89
CA LEU A 69 5.92 -27.68 37.81
C LEU A 69 6.98 -28.45 38.60
N THR A 70 6.69 -29.68 38.97
CA THR A 70 7.67 -30.61 39.55
C THR A 70 7.98 -31.69 38.53
N ALA A 71 9.20 -31.70 37.99
CA ALA A 71 9.63 -32.72 37.04
C ALA A 71 9.82 -34.06 37.76
N GLN A 72 9.37 -35.13 37.12
CA GLN A 72 9.45 -36.48 37.66
C GLN A 72 9.92 -37.48 36.60
N GLU A 73 10.64 -38.50 37.06
CA GLU A 73 10.98 -39.69 36.29
C GLU A 73 10.14 -40.84 36.87
N GLY A 74 9.16 -41.31 36.12
CA GLY A 74 8.12 -42.20 36.62
C GLY A 74 7.28 -41.53 37.71
N ARG A 75 7.48 -41.93 38.97
CA ARG A 75 6.80 -41.37 40.15
C ARG A 75 7.73 -40.64 41.13
N SER A 76 9.02 -40.54 40.80
CA SER A 76 10.02 -39.92 41.67
C SER A 76 10.38 -38.53 41.14
N ALA A 77 10.25 -37.51 41.99
CA ALA A 77 10.69 -36.17 41.66
C ALA A 77 12.21 -36.14 41.50
N LYS A 78 12.69 -35.77 40.32
CA LYS A 78 14.12 -35.74 39.98
C LYS A 78 14.43 -34.52 39.13
N ARG A 79 15.69 -34.10 39.19
CA ARG A 79 16.22 -33.04 38.35
C ARG A 79 16.54 -33.56 36.94
N PRO A 80 15.78 -33.19 35.89
CA PRO A 80 16.15 -33.48 34.51
C PRO A 80 17.39 -32.68 34.07
N HIS A 81 18.06 -33.18 33.03
CA HIS A 81 19.15 -32.43 32.38
C HIS A 81 18.63 -31.27 31.54
N GLN A 82 17.46 -31.44 30.91
CA GLN A 82 16.81 -30.46 30.04
C GLN A 82 15.35 -30.29 30.45
N ALA A 83 14.94 -29.05 30.66
CA ALA A 83 13.55 -28.67 30.89
C ALA A 83 13.31 -27.31 30.24
N PHE A 84 12.46 -27.27 29.21
CA PHE A 84 12.15 -26.06 28.45
C PHE A 84 10.64 -25.90 28.27
N LEU A 85 10.19 -24.65 28.26
CA LEU A 85 8.90 -24.23 27.74
C LEU A 85 9.12 -23.81 26.28
N LEU A 86 8.62 -24.61 25.34
CA LEU A 86 8.72 -24.36 23.91
C LEU A 86 7.46 -23.63 23.46
N LEU A 87 7.61 -22.39 22.99
CA LEU A 87 6.53 -21.65 22.33
C LEU A 87 6.66 -21.85 20.83
N LYS A 88 5.59 -22.30 20.17
CA LYS A 88 5.57 -22.60 18.74
C LYS A 88 4.36 -21.96 18.06
N ASP A 89 4.62 -21.18 17.02
CA ASP A 89 3.60 -20.69 16.11
C ASP A 89 3.42 -21.70 14.98
N THR A 90 2.25 -22.34 14.92
CA THR A 90 1.93 -23.37 13.92
C THR A 90 1.72 -22.81 12.53
N ALA A 91 1.39 -21.53 12.38
CA ALA A 91 1.15 -20.90 11.09
C ALA A 91 2.47 -20.54 10.38
N ASN A 92 3.43 -19.99 11.13
CA ASN A 92 4.71 -19.53 10.58
C ASN A 92 5.86 -20.53 10.78
N GLY A 93 5.66 -21.58 11.60
CA GLY A 93 6.69 -22.53 11.97
C GLY A 93 7.78 -21.96 12.88
N LEU A 94 7.54 -20.78 13.48
CA LEU A 94 8.47 -20.13 14.41
C LEU A 94 8.43 -20.82 15.77
N ASP A 95 9.58 -21.13 16.34
CA ASP A 95 9.70 -21.73 17.65
C ASP A 95 10.78 -21.06 18.51
N VAL A 96 10.52 -20.93 19.81
CA VAL A 96 11.46 -20.41 20.80
C VAL A 96 11.36 -21.22 22.08
N SER A 97 12.52 -21.56 22.63
CA SER A 97 12.64 -22.36 23.86
C SER A 97 13.07 -21.49 25.04
N TYR A 98 12.33 -21.58 26.14
CA TYR A 98 12.65 -20.91 27.40
C TYR A 98 13.05 -21.93 28.47
N PRO A 99 14.30 -21.91 28.98
CA PRO A 99 14.74 -22.84 30.02
C PRO A 99 14.00 -22.64 31.34
N LEU A 100 13.58 -23.75 31.95
CA LEU A 100 13.07 -23.73 33.32
C LEU A 100 14.24 -23.71 34.31
N THR A 101 14.11 -22.92 35.36
CA THR A 101 15.01 -22.99 36.52
C THR A 101 14.60 -24.18 37.38
N VAL A 102 15.39 -25.26 37.33
CA VAL A 102 15.13 -26.53 38.03
C VAL A 102 15.99 -26.63 39.30
N LYS A 103 15.35 -26.94 40.43
CA LYS A 103 16.02 -27.27 41.71
C LYS A 103 16.26 -28.78 41.82
N ASP A 104 17.11 -29.19 42.76
CA ASP A 104 17.45 -30.61 42.96
C ASP A 104 16.23 -31.47 43.37
N SER A 105 15.18 -30.84 43.92
CA SER A 105 13.89 -31.46 44.22
C SER A 105 12.97 -31.66 43.00
N GLY A 106 13.42 -31.38 41.77
CA GLY A 106 12.62 -31.44 40.55
C GLY A 106 11.68 -30.23 40.36
N LYS A 107 11.52 -29.37 41.36
CA LYS A 107 10.73 -28.14 41.28
C LYS A 107 11.35 -27.19 40.25
N SER A 108 10.53 -26.81 39.28
CA SER A 108 10.91 -26.07 38.08
C SER A 108 10.05 -24.82 37.96
N LYS A 109 10.67 -23.68 37.63
CA LYS A 109 9.99 -22.39 37.43
C LYS A 109 10.48 -21.71 36.16
N VAL A 110 9.56 -21.14 35.38
CA VAL A 110 9.85 -20.14 34.36
C VAL A 110 8.88 -18.97 34.49
N GLU A 111 9.38 -17.76 34.29
CA GLU A 111 8.61 -16.52 34.34
C GLU A 111 8.93 -15.72 33.07
N LEU A 112 7.89 -15.36 32.32
CA LEU A 112 7.99 -14.67 31.04
C LEU A 112 7.09 -13.45 31.06
N THR A 113 7.57 -12.35 30.49
CA THR A 113 6.80 -11.15 30.20
C THR A 113 6.68 -10.96 28.70
N GLN A 114 5.78 -10.09 28.24
CA GLN A 114 5.65 -9.81 26.81
C GLN A 114 6.95 -9.27 26.17
N LYS A 115 7.84 -8.65 26.96
CA LYS A 115 9.14 -8.15 26.50
C LYS A 115 10.16 -9.25 26.23
N ASP A 116 9.98 -10.40 26.86
CA ASP A 116 10.88 -11.56 26.69
C ASP A 116 10.48 -12.40 25.45
N LEU A 117 9.34 -12.08 24.84
CA LEU A 117 8.86 -12.71 23.61
C LEU A 117 9.39 -11.97 22.38
N PRO A 118 9.83 -12.70 21.33
CA PRO A 118 10.18 -12.08 20.07
C PRO A 118 8.98 -11.35 19.45
N VAL A 119 9.27 -10.22 18.80
CA VAL A 119 8.26 -9.36 18.14
C VAL A 119 7.40 -10.09 17.10
N GLN A 120 7.93 -11.18 16.54
CA GLN A 120 7.20 -12.01 15.56
C GLN A 120 6.01 -12.72 16.19
N PHE A 121 6.13 -13.22 17.44
CA PHE A 121 5.01 -13.81 18.17
C PHE A 121 3.98 -12.76 18.59
N LEU A 122 4.42 -11.52 18.85
CA LEU A 122 3.50 -10.43 19.21
C LEU A 122 2.66 -9.94 18.02
N SER A 123 3.04 -10.30 16.79
CA SER A 123 2.35 -9.92 15.57
C SER A 123 1.46 -11.04 15.00
N SER A 124 1.50 -12.25 15.57
CA SER A 124 0.72 -13.37 15.08
C SER A 124 -0.74 -13.26 15.55
N PRO A 125 -1.73 -13.32 14.64
CA PRO A 125 -3.14 -13.28 15.00
C PRO A 125 -3.65 -14.59 15.60
N HIS A 126 -2.85 -15.65 15.55
CA HIS A 126 -3.22 -16.98 16.05
C HIS A 126 -2.65 -17.24 17.45
N PRO A 127 -3.35 -18.00 18.31
CA PRO A 127 -2.79 -18.49 19.56
C PRO A 127 -1.52 -19.32 19.33
N VAL A 128 -0.53 -19.10 20.19
CA VAL A 128 0.78 -19.76 20.14
C VAL A 128 0.74 -21.02 21.01
N ASP A 129 1.21 -22.15 20.51
CA ASP A 129 1.25 -23.40 21.25
C ASP A 129 2.39 -23.39 22.26
N ALA A 130 2.09 -23.70 23.52
CA ALA A 130 3.07 -23.85 24.59
C ALA A 130 3.25 -25.34 24.92
N GLU A 131 4.36 -25.92 24.49
CA GLU A 131 4.77 -27.29 24.76
C GLU A 131 5.74 -27.34 25.94
N ILE A 132 5.58 -28.34 26.80
CA ILE A 132 6.55 -28.64 27.87
C ILE A 132 7.47 -29.75 27.36
N VAL A 133 8.78 -29.50 27.41
CA VAL A 133 9.81 -30.46 26.98
C VAL A 133 10.69 -30.78 28.18
N ILE A 134 10.73 -32.06 28.59
CA ILE A 134 11.57 -32.56 29.68
C ILE A 134 12.36 -33.77 29.19
N GLY A 135 13.68 -33.74 29.39
CA GLY A 135 14.56 -34.84 29.00
C GLY A 135 15.79 -34.92 29.90
N SER A 136 16.34 -36.11 30.03
CA SER A 136 17.59 -36.35 30.74
C SER A 136 18.37 -37.48 30.07
N PHE A 137 19.66 -37.62 30.42
CA PHE A 137 20.44 -38.77 29.99
C PHE A 137 19.91 -40.05 30.68
N GLY A 138 19.76 -41.14 29.94
CA GLY A 138 19.31 -42.43 30.48
C GLY A 138 18.44 -43.21 29.50
N ALA A 139 17.83 -44.29 29.99
CA ALA A 139 16.91 -45.15 29.23
C ALA A 139 15.43 -44.73 29.34
N SER A 140 15.18 -43.59 29.98
CA SER A 140 13.84 -43.08 30.28
C SER A 140 13.28 -42.26 29.12
N ASP A 141 12.01 -42.48 28.75
CA ASP A 141 11.40 -41.78 27.61
C ASP A 141 11.24 -40.28 27.89
N PRO A 142 11.61 -39.39 26.95
CA PRO A 142 11.48 -37.95 27.14
C PRO A 142 10.02 -37.49 27.05
N TYR A 143 9.68 -36.43 27.78
CA TYR A 143 8.37 -35.80 27.72
C TYR A 143 8.37 -34.64 26.73
N ARG A 144 7.46 -34.67 25.75
CA ARG A 144 7.16 -33.53 24.88
C ARG A 144 5.68 -33.55 24.50
N LYS A 145 4.91 -32.62 25.05
CA LYS A 145 3.47 -32.48 24.76
C LYS A 145 3.02 -31.03 24.89
N LEU A 146 1.95 -30.70 24.17
CA LEU A 146 1.21 -29.45 24.33
C LEU A 146 0.62 -29.36 25.74
N ALA A 147 0.87 -28.25 26.41
CA ALA A 147 0.33 -27.97 27.74
C ALA A 147 -0.84 -26.98 27.66
N PHE A 148 -0.68 -25.87 26.92
CA PHE A 148 -1.69 -24.83 26.77
C PHE A 148 -1.43 -23.99 25.53
N GLN A 149 -2.38 -23.12 25.19
CA GLN A 149 -2.22 -22.13 24.12
C GLN A 149 -2.17 -20.73 24.72
N LEU A 150 -1.31 -19.87 24.17
CA LEU A 150 -1.12 -18.49 24.60
C LEU A 150 -1.71 -17.55 23.55
N SER A 151 -2.71 -16.76 23.92
CA SER A 151 -3.23 -15.68 23.08
C SER A 151 -2.52 -14.38 23.47
N LEU A 152 -1.79 -13.80 22.52
CA LEU A 152 -1.08 -12.54 22.71
C LEU A 152 -2.02 -11.41 22.29
N GLY A 153 -2.50 -10.64 23.27
CA GLY A 153 -3.57 -9.66 23.10
C GLY A 153 -3.13 -8.39 22.36
N ASN A 154 -2.79 -8.52 21.07
CA ASN A 154 -2.36 -7.44 20.19
C ASN A 154 -3.37 -7.15 19.07
N GLU A 155 -4.66 -7.41 19.32
CA GLU A 155 -5.73 -7.04 18.38
C GLU A 155 -5.73 -5.52 18.15
N GLY A 156 -5.23 -5.08 17.00
CA GLY A 156 -5.34 -3.70 16.52
C GLY A 156 -4.08 -2.82 16.64
N GLN A 157 -2.95 -3.33 17.14
CA GLN A 157 -1.67 -2.60 17.02
C GLN A 157 -0.99 -2.98 15.70
N PRO A 158 -0.53 -1.99 14.89
CA PRO A 158 0.18 -2.29 13.66
C PRO A 158 1.41 -3.11 14.01
N ALA A 159 1.56 -4.27 13.36
CA ALA A 159 2.71 -5.16 13.54
C ALA A 159 3.98 -4.30 13.57
N ALA A 160 4.71 -4.35 14.69
CA ALA A 160 5.97 -3.63 14.80
C ALA A 160 6.80 -4.03 13.58
N LYS A 161 7.24 -3.04 12.80
CA LYS A 161 8.06 -3.27 11.62
C LYS A 161 9.32 -3.99 12.10
N SER A 162 9.32 -5.32 12.01
CA SER A 162 10.55 -6.10 12.14
C SER A 162 11.49 -5.51 11.12
N ASP A 163 12.72 -5.17 11.53
CA ASP A 163 13.77 -4.81 10.60
C ASP A 163 13.74 -5.85 9.49
N GLU A 164 13.44 -5.38 8.29
CA GLU A 164 13.18 -6.22 7.13
C GLU A 164 14.51 -6.88 6.79
N VAL A 165 14.77 -8.05 7.39
CA VAL A 165 15.85 -8.92 6.96
C VAL A 165 15.61 -9.13 5.47
N GLU A 166 16.56 -8.72 4.65
CA GLU A 166 16.46 -8.77 3.20
C GLU A 166 16.10 -10.19 2.77
N ARG A 167 14.82 -10.42 2.45
CA ARG A 167 14.34 -11.71 1.95
C ARG A 167 14.36 -11.62 0.44
N TYR A 168 15.15 -12.48 -0.19
CA TYR A 168 15.17 -12.63 -1.64
C TYR A 168 13.82 -13.18 -2.14
N ARG A 169 12.88 -12.28 -2.40
CA ARG A 169 11.56 -12.56 -2.97
C ARG A 169 11.37 -11.72 -4.24
N LYS A 170 10.52 -12.21 -5.15
CA LYS A 170 10.04 -11.38 -6.27
C LYS A 170 9.37 -10.12 -5.71
N LEU A 171 9.88 -8.96 -6.10
CA LEU A 171 9.30 -7.66 -5.77
C LEU A 171 7.97 -7.45 -6.52
N PRO A 172 7.05 -6.66 -5.96
CA PRO A 172 5.84 -6.26 -6.68
C PRO A 172 6.19 -5.47 -7.95
N GLU A 173 5.40 -5.66 -8.99
CA GLU A 173 5.54 -4.91 -10.25
C GLU A 173 5.14 -3.44 -10.05
N ILE A 174 5.90 -2.53 -10.66
CA ILE A 174 5.67 -1.08 -10.56
C ILE A 174 5.03 -0.61 -11.87
N HIS A 175 3.82 -0.06 -11.80
CA HIS A 175 3.16 0.57 -12.93
C HIS A 175 3.32 2.09 -12.90
N HIS A 176 3.72 2.69 -14.02
CA HIS A 176 3.76 4.15 -14.16
C HIS A 176 2.34 4.69 -14.25
N ILE A 177 1.99 5.65 -13.38
CA ILE A 177 0.69 6.32 -13.38
C ILE A 177 0.83 7.59 -14.21
N PHE A 178 0.18 7.63 -15.37
CA PHE A 178 0.13 8.82 -16.21
C PHE A 178 -0.72 9.92 -15.56
N LYS A 179 -0.45 11.16 -15.94
CA LYS A 179 -1.28 12.30 -15.53
C LYS A 179 -2.64 12.22 -16.22
N ASP A 180 -3.70 12.47 -15.46
CA ASP A 180 -5.06 12.56 -16.01
C ASP A 180 -5.17 13.67 -17.06
N ASP A 181 -5.95 13.42 -18.10
CA ASP A 181 -6.23 14.40 -19.15
C ASP A 181 -6.98 15.63 -18.58
N PRO A 182 -6.66 16.85 -19.06
CA PRO A 182 -7.36 18.05 -18.63
C PRO A 182 -8.83 17.99 -19.08
N LYS A 183 -9.75 18.35 -18.18
CA LYS A 183 -11.18 18.40 -18.47
C LYS A 183 -11.54 19.69 -19.22
N SER A 184 -12.23 19.55 -20.35
CA SER A 184 -12.80 20.68 -21.09
C SER A 184 -14.11 21.18 -20.46
N PRO A 185 -14.48 22.45 -20.68
CA PRO A 185 -15.74 23.01 -20.17
C PRO A 185 -16.97 22.45 -20.91
N ASN A 186 -18.16 22.66 -20.33
CA ASN A 186 -19.42 22.24 -20.91
C ASN A 186 -19.67 22.91 -22.28
N ILE A 187 -19.98 22.11 -23.30
CA ILE A 187 -20.24 22.54 -24.69
C ILE A 187 -21.38 23.57 -24.77
N ILE A 188 -22.40 23.45 -23.91
CA ILE A 188 -23.51 24.41 -23.93
C ILE A 188 -23.03 25.82 -23.56
N ILE A 189 -22.15 25.92 -22.56
CA ILE A 189 -21.59 27.20 -22.12
C ILE A 189 -20.72 27.79 -23.23
N THR A 190 -19.85 27.00 -23.86
CA THR A 190 -18.99 27.48 -24.94
C THR A 190 -19.80 27.94 -26.16
N LEU A 191 -20.88 27.23 -26.51
CA LEU A 191 -21.78 27.62 -27.61
C LEU A 191 -22.51 28.94 -27.35
N VAL A 192 -22.95 29.20 -26.11
CA VAL A 192 -23.59 30.48 -25.76
C VAL A 192 -22.64 31.65 -25.98
N PHE A 193 -21.38 31.54 -25.53
CA PHE A 193 -20.39 32.60 -25.73
C PHE A 193 -19.98 32.76 -27.20
N LEU A 194 -19.89 31.65 -27.95
CA LEU A 194 -19.67 31.71 -29.39
C LEU A 194 -20.79 32.47 -30.09
N LEU A 195 -22.06 32.16 -29.78
CA LEU A 195 -23.22 32.85 -30.34
C LEU A 195 -23.22 34.34 -29.95
N ALA A 196 -22.96 34.66 -28.69
CA ALA A 196 -22.87 36.05 -28.23
C ALA A 196 -21.80 36.84 -29.01
N THR A 197 -20.66 36.23 -29.29
CA THR A 197 -19.57 36.84 -30.07
C THR A 197 -19.98 37.04 -31.53
N LEU A 198 -20.63 36.05 -32.15
CA LEU A 198 -21.14 36.15 -33.51
C LEU A 198 -22.24 37.22 -33.63
N LEU A 199 -23.08 37.38 -32.60
CA LEU A 199 -24.13 38.41 -32.56
C LEU A 199 -23.59 39.83 -32.39
N ALA A 200 -22.37 40.01 -31.91
CA ALA A 200 -21.76 41.34 -31.83
C ALA A 200 -21.59 42.00 -33.22
N VAL A 201 -21.35 41.20 -34.26
CA VAL A 201 -21.18 41.67 -35.64
C VAL A 201 -22.46 42.28 -36.23
N PRO A 202 -23.63 41.61 -36.24
CA PRO A 202 -24.86 42.22 -36.72
C PRO A 202 -25.31 43.39 -35.83
N VAL A 203 -25.06 43.35 -34.52
CA VAL A 203 -25.33 44.49 -33.63
C VAL A 203 -24.49 45.72 -34.04
N LEU A 204 -23.22 45.54 -34.36
CA LEU A 204 -22.36 46.60 -34.89
C LEU A 204 -22.91 47.14 -36.22
N ALA A 205 -23.28 46.26 -37.15
CA ALA A 205 -23.84 46.67 -38.44
C ALA A 205 -25.14 47.46 -38.27
N ALA A 206 -26.07 46.98 -37.42
CA ALA A 206 -27.31 47.69 -37.10
C ALA A 206 -27.05 49.07 -36.47
N THR A 207 -26.03 49.16 -35.61
CA THR A 207 -25.61 50.42 -35.01
C THR A 207 -25.09 51.39 -36.08
N TRP A 208 -24.27 50.94 -37.03
CA TRP A 208 -23.84 51.77 -38.16
C TRP A 208 -25.00 52.28 -39.01
N PHE A 209 -25.98 51.42 -39.30
CA PHE A 209 -27.19 51.85 -40.02
C PHE A 209 -28.01 52.87 -39.21
N PHE A 210 -28.10 52.71 -37.89
CA PHE A 210 -28.78 53.67 -37.02
C PHE A 210 -28.09 55.04 -36.96
N LEU A 211 -26.76 55.08 -37.13
CA LEU A 211 -25.95 56.31 -37.16
C LEU A 211 -25.78 56.91 -38.56
N ASP A 212 -26.55 56.48 -39.57
CA ASP A 212 -26.47 56.94 -40.96
C ASP A 212 -25.06 56.79 -41.59
N ALA A 213 -24.34 55.72 -41.23
CA ALA A 213 -23.10 55.35 -41.91
C ALA A 213 -23.40 55.07 -43.39
N ASN A 214 -22.77 55.81 -44.29
CA ASN A 214 -23.08 55.78 -45.72
C ASN A 214 -21.84 55.67 -46.60
N LEU A 215 -22.07 55.33 -47.87
CA LEU A 215 -21.03 55.18 -48.90
C LEU A 215 -21.19 56.22 -50.03
N ASN A 216 -21.74 57.40 -49.72
CA ASN A 216 -22.12 58.40 -50.73
C ASN A 216 -20.93 58.93 -51.55
N HIS A 217 -19.72 58.90 -50.98
CA HIS A 217 -18.49 59.35 -51.65
C HIS A 217 -17.73 58.24 -52.39
N LEU A 218 -18.26 57.01 -52.38
CA LEU A 218 -17.65 55.87 -53.07
C LEU A 218 -17.65 56.05 -54.60
N PRO A 219 -18.74 56.49 -55.27
CA PRO A 219 -18.72 56.74 -56.72
C PRO A 219 -17.73 57.84 -57.10
N THR A 220 -17.59 58.88 -56.27
CA THR A 220 -16.63 59.97 -56.47
C THR A 220 -15.20 59.46 -56.35
N ALA A 221 -14.91 58.65 -55.33
CA ALA A 221 -13.60 58.02 -55.13
C ALA A 221 -13.19 57.14 -56.32
N LEU A 222 -14.13 56.31 -56.79
CA LEU A 222 -13.89 55.36 -57.88
C LEU A 222 -13.76 56.06 -59.24
N ARG A 223 -14.41 57.21 -59.44
CA ARG A 223 -14.20 58.02 -60.65
C ARG A 223 -12.86 58.74 -60.65
N ALA A 224 -12.42 59.26 -59.50
CA ALA A 224 -11.18 60.01 -59.39
C ALA A 224 -9.93 59.10 -59.42
N ALA A 225 -9.96 57.98 -58.71
CA ALA A 225 -8.83 57.05 -58.60
C ALA A 225 -9.30 55.60 -58.43
N PRO A 226 -9.83 54.95 -59.48
CA PRO A 226 -10.41 53.60 -59.39
C PRO A 226 -9.37 52.55 -59.00
N VAL A 227 -8.21 52.55 -59.66
CA VAL A 227 -7.18 51.51 -59.48
C VAL A 227 -6.57 51.56 -58.07
N PRO A 228 -6.13 52.71 -57.53
CA PRO A 228 -5.59 52.77 -56.18
C PRO A 228 -6.58 52.31 -55.10
N HIS A 229 -7.85 52.71 -55.18
CA HIS A 229 -8.86 52.32 -54.19
C HIS A 229 -9.18 50.82 -54.24
N MET A 230 -9.39 50.26 -55.44
CA MET A 230 -9.70 48.84 -55.60
C MET A 230 -8.53 47.95 -55.19
N VAL A 231 -7.31 48.30 -55.59
CA VAL A 231 -6.09 47.55 -55.22
C VAL A 231 -5.81 47.68 -53.73
N PHE A 232 -6.04 48.86 -53.13
CA PHE A 232 -5.86 49.05 -51.69
C PHE A 232 -6.82 48.19 -50.88
N VAL A 233 -8.14 48.28 -51.14
CA VAL A 233 -9.13 47.45 -50.44
C VAL A 233 -8.88 45.96 -50.71
N GLY A 234 -8.58 45.59 -51.95
CA GLY A 234 -8.23 44.21 -52.31
C GLY A 234 -6.99 43.70 -51.58
N SER A 235 -5.99 44.56 -51.36
CA SER A 235 -4.78 44.19 -50.61
C SER A 235 -5.04 44.03 -49.11
N VAL A 236 -5.94 44.83 -48.52
CA VAL A 236 -6.37 44.66 -47.12
C VAL A 236 -7.11 43.33 -46.96
N VAL A 237 -8.10 43.04 -47.82
CA VAL A 237 -8.81 41.75 -47.81
C VAL A 237 -7.85 40.58 -48.09
N GLY A 238 -6.88 40.77 -48.99
CA GLY A 238 -5.85 39.78 -49.29
C GLY A 238 -4.94 39.48 -48.10
N LEU A 239 -4.55 40.49 -47.31
CA LEU A 239 -3.77 40.29 -46.08
C LEU A 239 -4.56 39.51 -45.03
N GLU A 240 -5.85 39.83 -44.82
CA GLU A 240 -6.71 39.05 -43.92
C GLU A 240 -6.84 37.60 -44.40
N GLY A 241 -6.95 37.38 -45.72
CA GLY A 241 -6.94 36.04 -46.31
C GLY A 241 -5.63 35.28 -46.06
N ILE A 242 -4.48 35.94 -46.18
CA ILE A 242 -3.17 35.35 -45.87
C ILE A 242 -3.08 34.97 -44.40
N PHE A 243 -3.57 35.81 -43.48
CA PHE A 243 -3.58 35.49 -42.05
C PHE A 243 -4.57 34.37 -41.71
N PHE A 244 -5.71 34.29 -42.39
CA PHE A 244 -6.63 33.16 -42.27
C PHE A 244 -5.97 31.85 -42.75
N LEU A 245 -5.24 31.89 -43.88
CA LEU A 245 -4.49 30.74 -44.36
C LEU A 245 -3.36 30.37 -43.39
N TYR A 246 -2.69 31.33 -42.76
CA TYR A 246 -1.71 31.06 -41.72
C TYR A 246 -2.31 30.39 -40.48
N TYR A 247 -3.51 30.82 -40.06
CA TYR A 247 -4.22 30.20 -38.94
C TYR A 247 -4.64 28.74 -39.26
N THR A 248 -4.97 28.44 -40.52
CA THR A 248 -5.56 27.15 -40.90
C THR A 248 -4.59 26.14 -41.48
N ALA A 249 -3.63 26.56 -42.32
CA ALA A 249 -2.86 25.64 -43.17
C ALA A 249 -1.41 26.07 -43.49
N TRP A 250 -1.12 27.37 -43.64
CA TRP A 250 0.18 27.86 -44.07
C TRP A 250 1.19 27.92 -42.94
N ASN A 251 2.45 27.67 -43.27
CA ASN A 251 3.55 27.90 -42.34
C ASN A 251 4.06 29.36 -42.42
N LEU A 252 4.92 29.73 -41.46
CA LEU A 252 5.45 31.08 -41.36
C LEU A 252 6.26 31.50 -42.60
N PHE A 253 7.02 30.57 -43.20
CA PHE A 253 7.85 30.85 -44.37
C PHE A 253 7.07 31.04 -45.67
N GLN A 254 5.83 30.54 -45.75
CA GLN A 254 4.89 30.83 -46.84
C GLN A 254 4.18 32.17 -46.61
N THR A 255 3.81 32.42 -45.35
CA THR A 255 3.05 33.61 -44.94
C THR A 255 3.89 34.88 -45.07
N LEU A 256 5.14 34.88 -44.62
CA LEU A 256 5.99 36.08 -44.59
C LEU A 256 6.24 36.66 -46.00
N PRO A 257 6.69 35.90 -47.02
CA PRO A 257 6.87 36.45 -48.36
C PRO A 257 5.55 36.92 -48.99
N ALA A 258 4.46 36.17 -48.82
CA ALA A 258 3.15 36.55 -49.35
C ALA A 258 2.65 37.86 -48.71
N ALA A 259 2.73 37.97 -47.38
CA ALA A 259 2.35 39.17 -46.64
C ALA A 259 3.27 40.36 -46.98
N LEU A 260 4.56 40.14 -47.23
CA LEU A 260 5.48 41.19 -47.66
C LEU A 260 5.08 41.72 -49.04
N ILE A 261 4.81 40.84 -50.00
CA ILE A 261 4.40 41.23 -51.36
C ILE A 261 3.08 42.00 -51.33
N VAL A 262 2.04 41.44 -50.69
CA VAL A 262 0.73 42.10 -50.60
C VAL A 262 0.81 43.37 -49.75
N GLY A 263 1.61 43.38 -48.69
CA GLY A 263 1.86 44.55 -47.85
C GLY A 263 2.55 45.70 -48.61
N ALA A 264 3.53 45.41 -49.46
CA ALA A 264 4.13 46.41 -50.34
C ALA A 264 3.11 46.98 -51.34
N ILE A 265 2.25 46.13 -51.91
CA ILE A 265 1.14 46.55 -52.78
C ILE A 265 0.17 47.46 -52.01
N ALA A 266 -0.20 47.08 -50.77
CA ALA A 266 -1.07 47.84 -49.90
C ALA A 266 -0.48 49.22 -49.57
N TYR A 267 0.82 49.29 -49.28
CA TYR A 267 1.51 50.53 -49.00
C TYR A 267 1.48 51.51 -50.18
N VAL A 268 1.82 51.02 -51.39
CA VAL A 268 1.85 51.87 -52.59
C VAL A 268 0.44 52.27 -53.04
N SER A 269 -0.51 51.35 -53.05
CA SER A 269 -1.90 51.66 -53.44
C SER A 269 -2.61 52.54 -52.40
N GLY A 270 -2.38 52.27 -51.11
CA GLY A 270 -2.94 53.03 -50.00
C GLY A 270 -2.44 54.46 -49.96
N SER A 271 -1.13 54.71 -50.14
CA SER A 271 -0.61 56.08 -50.19
C SER A 271 -1.26 56.92 -51.29
N ARG A 272 -1.56 56.32 -52.45
CA ARG A 272 -2.27 56.98 -53.56
C ARG A 272 -3.76 57.17 -53.29
N ALA A 273 -4.45 56.17 -52.74
CA ALA A 273 -5.86 56.25 -52.39
C ALA A 273 -6.10 57.31 -51.30
N LEU A 274 -5.29 57.30 -50.23
CA LEU A 274 -5.38 58.28 -49.16
C LEU A 274 -4.98 59.70 -49.61
N GLY A 275 -4.05 59.82 -50.56
CA GLY A 275 -3.73 61.11 -51.18
C GLY A 275 -4.91 61.73 -51.91
N GLU A 276 -5.70 60.93 -52.61
CA GLU A 276 -6.95 61.38 -53.23
C GLU A 276 -7.99 61.80 -52.17
N VAL A 277 -8.13 61.02 -51.09
CA VAL A 277 -9.03 61.37 -49.97
C VAL A 277 -8.64 62.71 -49.36
N GLN A 278 -7.34 62.95 -49.19
CA GLN A 278 -6.82 64.23 -48.72
C GLN A 278 -7.13 65.37 -49.69
N ALA A 279 -6.96 65.17 -51.00
CA ALA A 279 -7.27 66.17 -52.02
C ALA A 279 -8.76 66.55 -52.01
N ARG A 280 -9.66 65.58 -51.88
CA ARG A 280 -11.11 65.83 -51.74
C ARG A 280 -11.43 66.65 -50.49
N ARG A 281 -10.80 66.31 -49.36
CA ARG A 281 -10.94 67.07 -48.11
C ARG A 281 -10.50 68.53 -48.27
N LEU A 282 -9.40 68.78 -48.98
CA LEU A 282 -8.89 70.12 -49.26
C LEU A 282 -9.79 70.90 -50.25
N ALA A 283 -10.46 70.20 -51.16
CA ALA A 283 -11.45 70.77 -52.07
C ALA A 283 -12.83 71.01 -51.42
N GLY A 284 -12.98 70.75 -50.11
CA GLY A 284 -14.25 70.94 -49.39
C GLY A 284 -15.28 69.82 -49.61
N GLN A 285 -14.89 68.72 -50.26
CA GLN A 285 -15.73 67.55 -50.47
C GLN A 285 -15.48 66.56 -49.32
N ARG A 286 -16.34 66.59 -48.31
CA ARG A 286 -16.36 65.66 -47.18
C ARG A 286 -17.50 64.69 -47.29
#